data_AF-Q4T3M4-F1
#
_entry.id   AF-Q4T3M4-F1
#
_cell.length_a   1.000
_cell.length_b   1.000
_cell.length_c   1.000
_cell.angle_alpha   90.00
_cell.angle_beta   90.00
_cell.angle_gamma   90.00
#
_symmetry.space_group_name_H-M   'P 1'
#
loop_
_entity.id
_entity.type
_entity.pdbx_description
1 polymer ?
#
loop_
_entity_poly.entity_id
_entity_poly.type
_entity_poly.pdbx_seq_one_letter_code
_entity_poly.pdbx_strand_id
1 'polypeptide(L)' 'MEQNRCTSFFLSVAVILDVVGLLLLLIGIFAPLSFWDFFVLSGPLLIFLSLILWIFWYLGNLTVSEDELDLHRRDIL' A
#
# COMPACT_ATOMS: atom_id res chain seq x y z
N MET A 1 -12.64 -15.54 -12.79
CA MET A 1 -13.18 -14.51 -11.86
C MET A 1 -12.35 -14.39 -10.57
N GLU A 2 -11.03 -14.67 -10.62
CA GLU A 2 -10.20 -14.80 -9.40
C GLU A 2 -9.09 -13.75 -9.26
N GLN A 3 -8.88 -12.89 -10.26
CA GLN A 3 -7.84 -11.85 -10.24
C GLN A 3 -8.16 -10.72 -9.23
N ASN A 4 -9.44 -10.39 -9.03
CA ASN A 4 -9.85 -9.23 -8.23
C ASN A 4 -9.72 -9.44 -6.70
N ARG A 5 -9.82 -10.68 -6.20
CA ARG A 5 -9.85 -10.96 -4.75
C ARG A 5 -8.48 -10.78 -4.09
N CYS A 6 -7.42 -11.25 -4.73
CA CYS A 6 -6.06 -11.12 -4.20
C CYS A 6 -5.62 -9.65 -4.19
N THR A 7 -5.89 -8.92 -5.28
CA THR A 7 -5.61 -7.47 -5.38
C THR A 7 -6.38 -6.69 -4.31
N SER A 8 -7.66 -6.99 -4.08
CA SER A 8 -8.44 -6.34 -3.01
C SER A 8 -7.91 -6.67 -1.60
N PHE A 9 -7.36 -7.88 -1.40
CA PHE A 9 -6.75 -8.27 -0.12
C PHE A 9 -5.48 -7.46 0.17
N PHE A 10 -4.56 -7.34 -0.79
CA PHE A 10 -3.34 -6.53 -0.61
C PHE A 10 -3.64 -5.07 -0.29
N LEU A 11 -4.63 -4.47 -0.97
CA LEU A 11 -5.08 -3.11 -0.66
C LEU A 11 -5.64 -3.00 0.76
N SER A 12 -6.50 -3.95 1.16
CA SER A 12 -7.09 -3.93 2.50
C SER A 12 -6.02 -4.01 3.58
N VAL A 13 -5.02 -4.88 3.41
CA VAL A 13 -3.90 -5.01 4.36
C VAL A 13 -3.06 -3.74 4.41
N ALA A 14 -2.74 -3.13 3.26
CA ALA A 14 -1.98 -1.88 3.21
C ALA A 14 -2.71 -0.73 3.93
N VAL A 15 -4.01 -0.57 3.68
CA VAL A 15 -4.82 0.46 4.35
C VAL A 15 -4.92 0.22 5.86
N ILE A 16 -5.11 -1.03 6.30
CA ILE A 16 -5.13 -1.36 7.73
C ILE A 16 -3.79 -1.02 8.38
N LEU A 17 -2.67 -1.34 7.72
CA LEU A 17 -1.33 -1.05 8.24
C LEU A 17 -1.10 0.46 8.38
N ASP A 18 -1.54 1.25 7.41
CA ASP A 18 -1.47 2.72 7.45
C ASP A 18 -2.30 3.30 8.59
N VAL A 19 -3.55 2.84 8.75
CA VAL A 19 -4.43 3.31 9.83
C VAL A 19 -3.85 2.95 11.18
N VAL A 20 -3.35 1.73 11.35
CA VAL A 20 -2.69 1.30 12.60
C VAL A 20 -1.42 2.14 12.84
N GLY A 21 -0.59 2.36 11.82
CA GLY A 21 0.62 3.19 11.93
C GLY A 21 0.32 4.65 12.29
N LEU A 22 -0.72 5.23 11.71
CA LEU A 22 -1.22 6.57 12.04
C LEU A 22 -1.74 6.64 13.48
N LEU A 23 -2.54 5.65 13.90
CA LEU A 23 -3.03 5.58 15.27
C LEU A 23 -1.88 5.44 16.26
N LEU A 24 -0.88 4.60 15.99
CA LEU A 24 0.30 4.48 16.84
C LEU A 24 1.09 5.78 16.89
N LEU A 25 1.27 6.49 15.76
CA LEU A 25 1.93 7.78 15.74
C LEU A 25 1.17 8.83 16.56
N LEU A 26 -0.16 8.89 16.44
CA LEU A 26 -1.01 9.82 17.19
C LEU A 26 -1.06 9.47 18.69
N ILE A 27 -1.18 8.19 19.04
CA ILE A 27 -1.18 7.69 20.42
C ILE A 27 0.20 7.83 21.05
N GLY A 28 1.27 7.73 20.27
CA GLY A 28 2.53 8.35 20.57
C GLY A 28 2.22 9.81 20.87
N ILE A 29 2.27 10.68 19.87
CA ILE A 29 2.34 12.13 20.05
C ILE A 29 1.48 12.72 21.19
N PHE A 30 0.23 12.30 21.31
CA PHE A 30 -0.73 12.89 22.25
C PHE A 30 -0.87 12.17 23.60
N ALA A 31 -0.47 10.90 23.75
CA ALA A 31 -0.69 10.21 25.03
C ALA A 31 0.53 10.34 25.97
N PRO A 32 0.34 10.65 27.27
CA PRO A 32 1.42 10.73 28.25
C PRO A 32 1.86 9.33 28.71
N LEU A 33 2.38 8.52 27.80
CA LEU A 33 2.89 7.17 28.09
C LEU A 33 4.40 7.23 28.35
N SER A 34 4.90 6.46 29.32
CA SER A 34 6.34 6.42 29.64
C SER A 34 7.22 5.83 28.52
N PHE A 35 6.61 5.14 27.55
CA PHE A 35 7.26 4.47 26.41
C PHE A 35 6.79 5.03 25.06
N TRP A 36 6.42 6.31 25.05
CA TRP A 36 5.98 7.07 23.89
C TRP A 36 6.94 6.98 22.69
N ASP A 37 8.25 6.99 22.94
CA ASP A 37 9.28 6.91 21.91
C ASP A 37 9.12 5.67 21.01
N PHE A 38 8.69 4.54 21.59
CA PHE A 38 8.46 3.32 20.84
C PHE A 38 7.30 3.46 19.84
N PHE A 39 6.21 4.14 20.23
CA PHE A 39 5.07 4.38 19.35
C PHE A 39 5.39 5.35 18.23
N VAL A 40 6.14 6.41 18.56
CA VAL A 40 6.58 7.42 17.59
C VAL A 40 7.57 6.84 16.58
N LEU A 41 8.38 5.87 16.97
CA LEU A 41 9.27 5.15 16.06
C LEU A 41 8.53 4.07 15.25
N SER A 42 7.68 3.27 15.89
CA SER A 42 7.00 2.14 15.24
C SER A 42 5.85 2.55 14.31
N GLY A 43 5.16 3.65 14.61
CA GLY A 43 4.05 4.15 13.78
C GLY A 43 4.47 4.51 12.35
N PRO A 44 5.43 5.44 12.15
CA PRO A 44 5.97 5.77 10.84
C PRO A 44 6.67 4.59 10.17
N LEU A 45 7.30 3.70 10.94
CA LEU A 45 7.91 2.49 10.41
C LEU A 45 6.86 1.55 9.78
N LEU A 46 5.68 1.43 10.40
CA LEU A 46 4.55 0.66 9.87
C LEU A 46 3.97 1.29 8.60
N ILE A 47 3.80 2.62 8.58
CA ILE A 47 3.37 3.37 7.38
C ILE A 47 4.38 3.17 6.24
N PHE A 48 5.67 3.25 6.54
CA PHE A 48 6.73 3.01 5.57
C PHE A 48 6.68 1.58 5.00
N LEU A 49 6.44 0.58 5.86
CA LEU A 49 6.28 -0.80 5.42
C LEU A 49 5.03 -0.98 4.54
N SER A 50 3.97 -0.20 4.77
CA SER A 50 2.74 -0.20 3.96
C SER A 50 2.99 0.19 2.50
N LEU A 51 3.95 1.09 2.24
CA LEU A 51 4.32 1.49 0.88
C LEU A 51 4.75 0.29 0.02
N ILE A 52 5.38 -0.72 0.62
CA ILE A 52 5.79 -1.93 -0.11
C ILE A 52 4.56 -2.69 -0.61
N LEU A 53 3.51 -2.82 0.22
CA LEU A 53 2.25 -3.46 -0.17
C LEU A 53 1.51 -2.66 -1.23
N TRP A 54 1.55 -1.33 -1.14
CA TRP A 54 1.02 -0.44 -2.18
C TRP A 54 1.73 -0.63 -3.54
N ILE A 55 3.05 -0.79 -3.53
CA ILE A 55 3.82 -1.09 -4.75
C ILE A 55 3.40 -2.44 -5.33
N PHE A 56 3.31 -3.49 -4.52
CA PHE A 56 2.86 -4.81 -4.99
C PHE A 56 1.41 -4.78 -5.52
N TRP A 57 0.51 -4.07 -4.83
CA TRP A 57 -0.85 -3.88 -5.28
C TRP A 57 -0.90 -3.15 -6.63
N TYR A 58 -0.15 -2.06 -6.76
CA TYR A 58 -0.05 -1.29 -7.99
C TYR A 58 0.50 -2.16 -9.13
N LEU A 59 1.59 -2.89 -8.89
CA LEU A 59 2.23 -3.76 -9.87
C LEU A 59 1.30 -4.88 -10.36
N GLY A 60 0.47 -5.46 -9.47
CA GLY A 60 -0.55 -6.44 -9.83
C GLY A 60 -1.78 -5.83 -10.52
N ASN A 61 -2.06 -4.55 -10.28
CA ASN A 61 -3.14 -3.81 -10.93
C ASN A 61 -2.73 -3.18 -12.27
N LEU A 62 -1.43 -3.15 -12.61
CA LEU A 62 -0.92 -2.79 -13.94
C LEU A 62 -1.32 -3.87 -14.95
N THR A 63 -2.59 -3.85 -15.37
CA THR A 63 -3.02 -4.56 -16.57
C THR A 63 -2.48 -3.73 -17.73
N VAL A 64 -1.39 -4.17 -18.34
CA VAL A 64 -0.94 -3.62 -19.63
C VAL A 64 -2.15 -3.74 -20.55
N SER A 65 -2.75 -2.62 -20.93
CA SER A 65 -3.84 -2.60 -21.90
C SER A 65 -3.29 -3.15 -23.20
N GLU A 66 -3.67 -4.39 -23.54
CA GLU A 66 -3.28 -5.05 -24.80
C GLU A 66 -3.66 -4.20 -26.02
N ASP A 67 -4.65 -3.32 -25.84
CA ASP A 67 -5.10 -2.28 -26.74
C ASP A 67 -3.98 -1.30 -27.14
N GLU A 68 -3.10 -0.87 -26.22
CA GLU A 68 -1.95 0.00 -26.56
C GLU A 68 -0.84 -0.78 -27.31
N LEU A 69 -0.75 -2.09 -27.09
CA LEU A 69 0.22 -2.97 -27.74
C LEU A 69 -0.18 -3.31 -29.19
N ASP A 70 -1.48 -3.44 -29.48
CA ASP A 70 -1.98 -3.74 -30.82
C ASP A 70 -1.96 -2.51 -31.73
N LEU A 71 -2.24 -1.32 -31.19
CA LEU A 71 -2.14 -0.04 -31.91
C LEU A 71 -0.70 0.22 -32.34
N HIS A 72 0.27 0.11 -31.42
CA HIS A 72 1.68 0.28 -31.77
C HIS A 72 2.15 -0.70 -32.84
N ARG A 73 1.69 -1.97 -32.82
CA ARG A 73 2.00 -2.98 -33.85
C ARG A 73 1.45 -2.61 -35.23
N ARG A 74 0.31 -1.91 -35.31
CA ARG A 74 -0.34 -1.52 -36.57
C ARG A 74 0.32 -0.32 -37.24
N ASP A 75 1.04 0.50 -36.48
CA ASP A 75 1.80 1.65 -37.00
C ASP A 75 3.14 1.26 -37.65
N ILE A 76 3.63 0.03 -37.40
CA ILE A 76 4.92 -0.49 -37.88
C ILE A 76 4.80 -1.40 -39.11
N LEU A 77 3.58 -1.66 -39.58
CA LEU A 77 3.23 -2.54 -40.71
C LEU A 77 2.53 -1.73 -41.81
#